data_AF-A0A1R3KIM7-F1
#
_entry.id   AF-A0A1R3KIM7-F1
#
_cell.length_a   1.000
_cell.length_b   1.000
_cell.length_c   1.000
_cell.angle_alpha   90.00
_cell.angle_beta   90.00
_cell.angle_gamma   90.00
#
_symmetry.space_group_name_H-M   'P 1'
#
loop_
_entity.id
_entity.type
_entity.pdbx_description
1 polymer ?
#
loop_
_entity_poly.entity_id
_entity_poly.type
_entity_poly.pdbx_seq_one_letter_code
_entity_poly.pdbx_strand_id
1 'polypeptide(L)'
;MTRQEYFVTNVNNALKSKVNLEDFGDIDVVHLRQHQSVVPQAFDLKMRMTAYWNIVLGRLVDSMALHLQYCVHNLVNNEIEEIVNESMGPDGRGIERMLVESPAVAIKREKLKKSIELLKESKAVVGKIMDRIAGYDD
;
A
#
# COMPACT_ATOMS: atom_id res chain seq x y z
N MET A 1 -34.86 21.07 30.49
CA MET A 1 -33.75 22.05 30.49
C MET A 1 -32.86 21.72 29.32
N THR A 2 -32.69 22.65 28.37
CA THR A 2 -31.80 22.44 27.23
C THR A 2 -30.34 22.41 27.69
N ARG A 3 -29.44 21.77 26.93
CA ARG A 3 -28.00 21.69 27.27
C ARG A 3 -27.38 23.09 27.40
N GLN A 4 -27.88 24.05 26.62
CA GLN A 4 -27.52 25.46 26.70
C GLN A 4 -28.01 26.13 27.99
N GLU A 5 -29.29 25.96 28.36
CA GLU A 5 -29.84 26.49 29.62
C GLU A 5 -29.07 25.95 30.83
N TYR A 6 -28.74 24.66 30.82
CA TYR A 6 -27.90 24.05 31.85
C TYR A 6 -26.53 24.74 31.92
N PHE A 7 -25.86 24.92 30.79
CA PHE A 7 -24.55 25.57 30.74
C PHE A 7 -24.60 27.02 31.23
N VAL A 8 -25.52 27.85 30.72
CA VAL A 8 -25.67 29.26 31.08
C VAL A 8 -26.01 29.43 32.56
N THR A 9 -26.88 28.58 33.11
CA THR A 9 -27.24 28.62 34.54
C THR A 9 -26.05 28.31 35.43
N ASN A 10 -25.20 27.35 35.03
CA ASN A 10 -24.01 26.99 35.80
C ASN A 10 -22.89 28.02 35.68
N VAL A 11 -22.75 28.71 34.53
CA VAL A 11 -21.81 29.84 34.36
C VAL A 11 -22.16 30.99 35.31
N ASN A 12 -23.45 31.28 35.48
CA ASN A 12 -23.94 32.35 36.36
C ASN A 12 -23.88 31.99 37.85
N ASN A 13 -23.62 30.74 38.22
CA ASN A 13 -23.49 30.32 39.61
C ASN A 13 -22.11 30.69 40.15
N ALA A 14 -22.06 31.64 41.08
CA ALA A 14 -20.82 32.13 41.70
C ALA A 14 -19.98 31.02 42.37
N LEU A 15 -20.61 29.94 42.85
CA LEU A 15 -19.97 28.83 43.54
C LEU A 15 -19.31 27.82 42.60
N LYS A 16 -19.57 27.89 41.28
CA LYS A 16 -19.04 26.93 40.30
C LYS A 16 -17.91 27.55 39.48
N SER A 17 -16.68 27.05 39.67
CA SER A 17 -15.53 27.43 38.84
C SER A 17 -15.40 26.59 37.56
N LYS A 18 -15.89 25.35 37.60
CA LYS A 18 -15.88 24.43 36.45
C LYS A 18 -17.27 23.87 36.18
N VAL A 19 -17.58 23.66 34.91
CA VAL A 19 -18.81 23.03 34.44
C VAL A 19 -18.44 21.84 33.57
N ASN A 20 -18.92 20.66 33.96
CA ASN A 20 -18.78 19.47 33.14
C ASN A 20 -19.79 19.53 32.00
N LEU A 21 -19.28 19.43 30.77
CA LEU A 21 -20.09 19.33 29.58
C LEU A 21 -19.73 18.00 28.91
N GLU A 22 -20.75 17.17 28.68
CA GLU A 22 -20.61 15.92 27.91
C GLU A 22 -19.81 16.19 26.62
N ASP A 23 -18.99 15.24 26.16
CA ASP A 23 -18.09 15.36 24.99
C ASP A 23 -16.94 16.40 25.11
N PHE A 24 -16.99 17.33 26.06
CA PHE A 24 -15.99 18.41 26.21
C PHE A 24 -15.24 18.37 27.54
N GLY A 25 -15.75 17.63 28.53
CA GLY A 25 -15.16 17.51 29.86
C GLY A 25 -15.38 18.74 30.74
N ASP A 26 -14.46 18.98 31.68
CA ASP A 26 -14.55 20.08 32.62
C ASP A 26 -14.06 21.40 32.00
N ILE A 27 -14.97 22.35 31.87
CA ILE A 27 -14.71 23.68 31.31
C ILE A 27 -14.62 24.70 32.45
N ASP A 28 -13.54 25.48 32.51
CA ASP A 28 -13.46 26.63 33.40
C ASP A 28 -14.43 27.73 32.92
N VAL A 29 -15.33 28.17 33.80
CA VAL A 29 -16.37 29.17 33.48
C VAL A 29 -16.17 30.52 34.16
N VAL A 30 -15.12 30.68 34.96
CA VAL A 30 -14.89 31.91 35.74
C VAL A 30 -14.70 33.10 34.80
N HIS A 31 -13.93 32.93 33.72
CA HIS A 31 -13.68 33.97 32.73
C HIS A 31 -14.93 34.36 31.92
N LEU A 32 -15.88 33.45 31.74
CA LEU A 32 -17.11 33.68 30.98
C LEU A 32 -18.09 34.62 31.69
N ARG A 33 -17.95 34.78 33.02
CA ARG A 33 -18.82 35.66 33.84
C ARG A 33 -18.65 37.13 33.50
N GLN A 34 -17.50 37.54 32.97
CA GLN A 34 -17.27 38.92 32.50
C GLN A 34 -17.99 39.20 31.17
N HIS A 35 -18.52 38.16 30.53
CA HIS A 35 -19.02 38.19 29.16
C HIS A 35 -20.41 37.52 29.04
N GLN A 36 -21.25 37.62 30.07
CA GLN A 36 -22.54 36.91 30.17
C GLN A 36 -23.46 37.07 28.95
N SER A 37 -23.45 38.25 28.31
CA SER A 37 -24.27 38.53 27.13
C SER A 37 -23.91 37.69 25.90
N VAL A 38 -22.64 37.27 25.78
CA VAL A 38 -22.15 36.49 24.63
C VAL A 38 -22.02 35.00 24.91
N VAL A 39 -22.13 34.55 26.17
CA VAL A 39 -22.05 33.13 26.54
C VAL A 39 -23.02 32.25 25.74
N PRO A 40 -24.30 32.62 25.55
CA PRO A 40 -25.23 31.83 24.75
C PRO A 40 -24.77 31.67 23.29
N GLN A 41 -24.23 32.74 22.70
CA GLN A 41 -23.78 32.76 21.30
C GLN A 41 -22.48 31.96 21.12
N ALA A 42 -21.54 32.10 22.07
CA ALA A 42 -20.30 31.33 22.08
C ALA A 42 -20.55 29.83 22.24
N PHE A 43 -21.54 29.45 23.07
CA PHE A 43 -21.96 28.06 23.22
C PHE A 43 -22.51 27.49 21.91
N ASP A 44 -23.44 28.20 21.26
CA ASP A 44 -24.01 27.77 19.97
C ASP A 44 -22.91 27.64 18.90
N LEU A 45 -22.01 28.62 18.82
CA LEU A 45 -20.87 28.56 17.91
C LEU A 45 -19.98 27.35 18.18
N LYS A 46 -19.66 27.06 19.44
CA LYS A 46 -18.84 25.90 19.81
C LYS A 46 -19.50 24.58 19.43
N MET A 47 -20.81 24.45 19.64
CA MET A 47 -21.56 23.27 19.24
C MET A 47 -21.57 23.08 17.72
N ARG A 48 -21.83 24.16 16.97
CA ARG A 48 -21.80 24.13 15.50
C ARG A 48 -20.41 23.79 14.97
N MET A 49 -19.37 24.44 15.47
CA MET A 49 -17.98 24.17 15.07
C MET A 49 -17.61 22.71 15.31
N THR A 50 -18.04 22.12 16.43
CA THR A 50 -17.76 20.72 16.75
C THR A 50 -18.47 19.78 15.78
N ALA A 51 -19.75 20.03 15.47
CA ALA A 51 -20.50 19.26 14.48
C ALA A 51 -19.88 19.37 13.08
N TYR A 52 -19.50 20.59 12.66
CA TYR A 52 -18.83 20.80 11.37
C TYR A 52 -17.45 20.13 11.32
N TRP A 53 -16.68 20.16 12.41
CA TRP A 53 -15.36 19.55 12.45
C TRP A 53 -15.40 18.05 12.18
N ASN A 54 -16.39 17.33 12.73
CA ASN A 54 -16.59 15.91 12.47
C ASN A 54 -16.85 15.62 10.98
N ILE A 55 -17.64 16.48 10.31
CA ILE A 55 -17.92 16.36 8.87
C ILE A 55 -16.66 16.64 8.06
N VAL A 56 -15.90 17.68 8.41
CA VAL A 56 -14.65 18.04 7.74
C VAL A 56 -13.64 16.91 7.85
N LEU A 57 -13.48 16.32 9.04
CA LEU A 57 -12.57 15.20 9.26
C LEU A 57 -12.94 13.99 8.39
N GLY A 58 -14.22 13.61 8.36
CA GLY A 58 -14.69 12.51 7.51
C GLY A 58 -14.41 12.77 6.03
N ARG A 59 -14.76 13.95 5.53
CA ARG A 59 -14.50 14.34 4.14
C ARG A 59 -13.03 14.37 3.78
N LEU A 60 -12.16 14.79 4.71
CA LEU A 60 -10.73 14.81 4.48
C LEU A 60 -10.19 13.39 4.31
N VAL A 61 -10.58 12.47 5.20
CA VAL A 61 -10.19 11.06 5.14
C VAL A 61 -10.68 10.43 3.83
N ASP A 62 -11.96 10.61 3.48
CA ASP A 62 -12.53 10.06 2.25
C ASP A 62 -11.84 10.61 1.00
N SER A 63 -11.56 11.92 0.97
CA SER A 63 -10.89 12.56 -0.17
C SER A 63 -9.46 12.05 -0.35
N MET A 64 -8.71 11.87 0.74
CA MET A 64 -7.35 11.30 0.67
C MET A 64 -7.39 9.83 0.24
N ALA A 65 -8.33 9.04 0.75
CA ALA A 65 -8.48 7.64 0.37
C ALA A 65 -8.79 7.49 -1.12
N LEU A 66 -9.75 8.27 -1.64
CA LEU A 66 -10.10 8.27 -3.06
C LEU A 66 -8.95 8.75 -3.94
N HIS A 67 -8.24 9.80 -3.53
CA HIS A 67 -7.10 10.32 -4.27
C HIS A 67 -5.98 9.28 -4.37
N LEU A 68 -5.61 8.65 -3.25
CA LEU A 68 -4.60 7.59 -3.23
C LEU A 68 -5.03 6.38 -4.07
N GLN A 69 -6.28 5.95 -3.95
CA GLN A 69 -6.80 4.85 -4.74
C GLN A 69 -6.74 5.16 -6.24
N TYR A 70 -7.12 6.37 -6.64
CA TYR A 70 -7.02 6.82 -8.01
C TYR A 70 -5.57 6.84 -8.51
N CYS A 71 -4.65 7.41 -7.73
CA CYS A 71 -3.23 7.44 -8.09
C CYS A 71 -2.64 6.04 -8.27
N VAL A 72 -2.92 5.12 -7.35
CA VAL A 72 -2.44 3.72 -7.46
C VAL A 72 -3.05 3.02 -8.66
N HIS A 73 -4.35 3.21 -8.89
CA HIS A 73 -5.03 2.63 -10.06
C HIS A 73 -4.44 3.16 -11.37
N ASN A 74 -4.19 4.47 -11.46
CA ASN A 74 -3.58 5.09 -12.64
C ASN A 74 -2.15 4.58 -12.86
N LEU A 75 -1.35 4.50 -11.79
CA LEU A 75 0.02 3.99 -11.85
C LEU A 75 0.05 2.56 -12.38
N VAL A 76 -0.80 1.68 -11.86
CA VAL A 76 -0.78 0.26 -12.22
C VAL A 76 -1.35 0.03 -13.62
N ASN A 77 -2.46 0.67 -13.96
CA ASN A 77 -3.18 0.37 -15.20
C ASN A 77 -2.75 1.21 -16.39
N ASN A 78 -2.20 2.41 -16.18
CA ASN A 78 -1.77 3.23 -17.30
C ASN A 78 -0.25 3.26 -17.38
N GLU A 79 0.42 3.67 -16.31
CA GLU A 79 1.88 3.92 -16.37
C GLU A 79 2.69 2.62 -16.42
N ILE A 80 2.38 1.63 -15.58
CA ILE A 80 3.09 0.33 -15.62
C ILE A 80 2.73 -0.44 -16.89
N GLU A 81 1.48 -0.38 -17.34
CA GLU A 81 1.06 -1.01 -18.59
C GLU A 81 1.84 -0.44 -19.78
N GLU A 82 2.05 0.88 -19.82
CA GLU A 82 2.88 1.54 -20.83
C GLU A 82 4.33 1.07 -20.77
N ILE A 83 4.94 0.98 -19.59
CA ILE A 83 6.31 0.44 -19.42
C ILE A 83 6.43 -1.00 -19.94
N VAL A 84 5.43 -1.84 -19.66
CA VAL A 84 5.40 -3.22 -20.15
C VAL A 84 5.28 -3.25 -21.68
N ASN A 85 4.42 -2.41 -22.26
CA ASN A 85 4.25 -2.31 -23.70
C ASN A 85 5.52 -1.81 -24.41
N GLU A 86 6.21 -0.81 -23.85
CA GLU A 86 7.52 -0.36 -24.33
C GLU A 86 8.57 -1.47 -24.24
N SER A 87 8.56 -2.23 -23.14
CA SER A 87 9.48 -3.36 -22.91
C SER A 87 9.26 -4.51 -23.90
N MET A 88 8.06 -4.67 -24.45
CA MET A 88 7.77 -5.63 -25.52
C MET A 88 8.35 -5.21 -26.88
N GLY A 89 8.72 -3.94 -27.05
CA GLY A 89 9.26 -3.39 -28.30
C GLY A 89 8.26 -3.41 -29.48
N PRO A 90 8.53 -2.67 -30.57
CA PRO A 90 7.59 -2.52 -31.68
C PRO A 90 7.20 -3.83 -32.39
N ASP A 91 8.03 -4.87 -32.27
CA ASP A 91 7.79 -6.19 -32.88
C ASP A 91 7.24 -7.24 -31.89
N GLY A 92 6.95 -6.86 -30.63
CA GLY A 92 6.51 -7.78 -29.57
C GLY A 92 7.60 -8.74 -29.05
N ARG A 93 8.84 -8.64 -29.57
CA ARG A 93 9.98 -9.52 -29.24
C ARG A 93 10.92 -8.99 -28.15
N GLY A 94 10.58 -7.90 -27.48
CA GLY A 94 11.41 -7.29 -26.45
C GLY A 94 11.64 -8.22 -25.25
N ILE A 95 10.60 -8.93 -24.81
CA ILE A 95 10.72 -9.96 -23.76
C ILE A 95 11.59 -11.13 -24.23
N GLU A 96 11.44 -11.60 -25.47
CA GLU A 96 12.30 -12.65 -26.03
C GLU A 96 13.77 -12.21 -26.07
N ARG A 97 14.05 -10.93 -26.35
CA ARG A 97 15.41 -10.37 -26.28
C ARG A 97 15.96 -10.31 -24.86
N MET A 98 15.12 -10.08 -23.84
CA MET A 98 15.53 -10.14 -22.43
C MET A 98 15.77 -11.58 -21.95
N LEU A 99 15.16 -12.57 -22.59
CA LEU A 99 15.36 -13.99 -22.32
C LEU A 99 16.57 -14.57 -23.08
N VAL A 100 17.29 -13.76 -23.86
CA VAL A 100 18.56 -14.18 -24.46
C VAL A 100 19.55 -14.45 -23.36
N GLU A 101 20.02 -15.68 -23.32
CA GLU A 101 21.04 -16.13 -22.39
C GLU A 101 22.31 -15.28 -22.42
N SER A 102 22.95 -15.17 -21.25
CA SER A 102 24.28 -14.55 -21.19
C SER A 102 25.29 -15.36 -22.02
N PRO A 103 26.20 -14.69 -22.77
CA PRO A 103 27.25 -15.37 -23.55
C PRO A 103 28.06 -16.38 -22.72
N ALA A 104 28.30 -16.09 -21.43
CA ALA A 104 29.01 -17.00 -20.55
C ALA A 104 28.25 -18.31 -20.29
N VAL A 105 26.92 -18.25 -20.17
CA VAL A 105 26.04 -19.41 -20.00
C VAL A 105 25.92 -20.18 -21.31
N ALA A 106 25.82 -19.48 -22.45
CA ALA A 106 25.80 -20.05 -23.79
C ALA A 106 27.02 -20.96 -24.03
N ILE A 107 28.22 -20.42 -23.76
CA ILE A 107 29.48 -21.14 -23.94
C ILE A 107 29.55 -22.37 -23.02
N LYS A 108 29.12 -22.23 -21.77
CA LYS A 108 29.09 -23.37 -20.83
C LYS A 108 28.15 -24.46 -21.30
N ARG A 109 26.94 -24.12 -21.76
CA ARG A 109 25.98 -25.10 -22.28
C ARG A 109 26.52 -25.82 -23.50
N GLU A 110 27.15 -25.09 -24.43
CA GLU A 110 27.71 -25.68 -25.64
C GLU A 110 28.85 -26.65 -25.34
N LYS A 111 29.74 -26.30 -24.40
CA LYS A 111 30.79 -27.22 -23.92
C LYS A 111 30.18 -28.48 -23.29
N LEU A 112 29.19 -28.31 -22.40
CA LEU A 112 28.53 -29.43 -21.74
C LEU A 112 27.84 -30.36 -22.74
N LYS A 113 27.16 -29.79 -23.75
CA LYS A 113 26.51 -30.54 -24.82
C LYS A 113 27.50 -31.42 -25.58
N LYS A 114 28.66 -30.87 -25.96
CA LYS A 114 29.73 -31.61 -26.63
C LYS A 114 30.29 -32.74 -25.75
N SER A 115 30.51 -32.46 -24.47
CA SER A 115 30.98 -33.50 -23.53
C SER A 115 29.97 -34.64 -23.37
N ILE A 116 28.67 -34.33 -23.31
CA ILE A 116 27.61 -35.35 -23.23
C ILE A 116 27.57 -36.21 -24.50
N GLU A 117 27.75 -35.61 -25.67
CA GLU A 117 27.80 -36.33 -26.95
C GLU A 117 28.97 -37.32 -26.99
N LEU A 118 30.17 -36.87 -26.63
CA LEU A 118 31.36 -37.72 -26.53
C LEU A 118 31.18 -38.86 -25.52
N LEU A 119 30.55 -38.60 -24.38
CA LEU A 119 30.27 -39.63 -23.37
C LEU A 119 29.28 -40.69 -23.90
N LYS A 120 28.31 -40.30 -24.72
CA LYS A 120 27.39 -41.25 -25.38
C LYS A 120 28.12 -42.15 -26.37
N GLU A 121 29.04 -41.58 -27.15
CA GLU A 121 29.87 -42.35 -28.08
C GLU A 121 30.79 -43.33 -27.33
N SER A 122 31.46 -42.85 -26.29
CA SER A 122 32.33 -43.68 -25.44
C SER A 122 31.54 -44.84 -24.80
N LYS A 123 30.34 -44.57 -24.28
CA LYS A 123 29.44 -45.61 -23.76
C LYS A 123 29.15 -46.69 -24.82
N ALA A 124 28.88 -46.31 -26.07
CA ALA A 124 28.61 -47.26 -27.14
C ALA A 124 29.84 -48.11 -27.48
N VAL A 125 31.05 -47.53 -27.45
CA VAL A 125 32.30 -48.26 -27.67
C VAL A 125 32.57 -49.26 -26.54
N VAL A 126 32.44 -48.82 -25.28
CA VAL A 126 32.62 -49.70 -24.12
C VAL A 126 31.59 -50.83 -24.12
N GLY A 127 30.34 -50.54 -24.50
CA GLY A 127 29.32 -51.58 -24.70
C GLY A 127 29.77 -52.67 -25.69
N LYS A 128 30.27 -52.28 -26.86
CA LYS A 128 30.81 -53.24 -27.86
C LYS A 128 31.99 -54.07 -27.32
N ILE A 129 32.82 -53.47 -26.47
CA ILE A 129 33.94 -54.19 -25.84
C ILE A 129 33.41 -55.21 -24.83
N MET A 130 32.45 -54.82 -23.99
CA MET A 130 31.80 -55.72 -23.04
C MET A 130 31.10 -56.89 -23.75
N ASP A 131 30.35 -56.61 -24.82
CA ASP A 131 29.66 -57.64 -25.60
C ASP A 131 30.66 -58.64 -26.20
N ARG A 132 31.81 -58.16 -26.67
CA ARG A 132 32.91 -59.02 -27.13
C ARG A 132 33.46 -59.91 -26.02
N ILE A 133 33.71 -59.36 -24.83
CA ILE A 133 34.25 -60.13 -23.70
C ILE A 133 33.25 -61.20 -23.26
N ALA A 134 31.98 -60.83 -23.10
CA ALA A 134 30.92 -61.78 -22.72
C ALA A 134 30.71 -62.89 -23.75
N GLY A 135 30.94 -62.65 -25.04
CA GLY A 135 30.89 -63.67 -26.09
C GLY A 135 32.10 -64.59 -26.17
N TYR A 136 33.17 -64.35 -25.41
CA TYR A 136 34.35 -65.23 -25.31
C TYR A 136 34.27 -66.22 -24.13
N ASP A 137 33.32 -66.05 -23.22
CA ASP A 137 33.10 -66.90 -22.03
C ASP A 137 32.03 -68.00 -22.25
N ASP A 138 31.68 -68.30 -23.52
CA ASP A 138 30.79 -69.38 -23.98
C ASP A 138 31.55 -70.34 -24.92
#